data_AF-B0WUC6-F1
#
_entry.id   AF-B0WUC6-F1
#
_cell.length_a   1.000
_cell.length_b   1.000
_cell.length_c   1.000
_cell.angle_alpha   90.00
_cell.angle_beta   90.00
_cell.angle_gamma   90.00
#
_symmetry.space_group_name_H-M   'P 1'
#
loop_
_entity.id
_entity.type
_entity.pdbx_description
1 polymer ?
#
loop_
_entity_poly.entity_id
_entity_poly.type
_entity_poly.pdbx_seq_one_letter_code
_entity_poly.pdbx_strand_id
1 'polypeptide(L)'
;MCVTKLLVGLDHAPMAFNVRQRIIGDGGTNLNYIRSETGAMVTLRGRGSLNIEPQTGQEAMEPLHLYIEHPTLEGLQNAKQLA
;
A
#
# COMPACT_ATOMS: atom_id res chain seq x y z
N MET A 1 -1.40 15.00 10.02
CA MET A 1 -1.70 13.83 9.17
C MET A 1 -1.05 12.61 9.80
N CYS A 2 -1.83 11.58 10.12
CA CYS A 2 -1.34 10.33 10.69
C CYS A 2 -0.94 9.39 9.56
N VAL A 3 0.14 8.64 9.75
CA VAL A 3 0.71 7.76 8.71
C VAL A 3 1.13 6.43 9.32
N THR A 4 0.92 5.33 8.60
CA THR A 4 1.54 4.03 8.92
C THR A 4 2.06 3.33 7.66
N LYS A 5 3.11 2.54 7.84
CA LYS A 5 3.68 1.64 6.84
C LYS A 5 3.41 0.20 7.26
N LEU A 6 2.72 -0.56 6.41
CA LEU A 6 2.45 -1.98 6.64
C LEU A 6 3.28 -2.79 5.66
N LEU A 7 4.29 -3.48 6.17
CA LEU A 7 5.14 -4.35 5.36
C LEU A 7 4.32 -5.52 4.82
N VAL A 8 4.47 -5.81 3.53
CA VAL A 8 3.77 -6.95 2.89
C VAL A 8 4.35 -8.29 3.35
N GLY A 9 5.67 -8.37 3.55
CA GLY A 9 6.33 -9.57 4.06
C GLY A 9 6.33 -10.77 3.10
N LEU A 10 6.22 -10.53 1.80
CA LEU A 10 6.19 -11.57 0.75
C LEU A 10 7.40 -11.50 -0.19
N ASP A 11 8.57 -11.10 0.33
CA ASP A 11 9.80 -10.92 -0.45
C ASP A 11 10.27 -12.21 -1.17
N HIS A 12 9.85 -13.37 -0.68
CA HIS A 12 10.17 -14.69 -1.24
C HIS A 12 9.00 -15.35 -1.97
N ALA A 13 7.90 -14.64 -2.20
CA ALA A 13 6.79 -15.19 -2.96
C ALA A 13 7.24 -15.55 -4.40
N PRO A 14 6.76 -16.68 -4.96
CA PRO A 14 7.05 -17.02 -6.35
C PRO A 14 6.60 -15.90 -7.30
N MET A 15 7.39 -15.59 -8.34
CA MET A 15 7.04 -14.53 -9.30
C MET A 15 5.63 -14.73 -9.90
N ALA A 16 5.22 -15.98 -10.13
CA ALA A 16 3.91 -16.34 -10.66
C ALA A 16 2.73 -15.91 -9.75
N PHE A 17 2.95 -15.66 -8.46
CA PHE A 17 1.90 -15.20 -7.54
C PHE A 17 1.50 -13.74 -7.80
N ASN A 18 2.39 -12.94 -8.38
CA ASN A 18 2.22 -11.51 -8.65
C ASN A 18 1.67 -10.75 -7.44
N VAL A 19 2.48 -10.65 -6.38
CA VAL A 19 2.14 -10.00 -5.10
C VAL A 19 1.50 -8.62 -5.31
N ARG A 20 2.09 -7.79 -6.18
CA ARG A 20 1.57 -6.46 -6.51
C ARG A 20 0.13 -6.50 -6.99
N GLN A 21 -0.18 -7.34 -7.99
CA GLN A 21 -1.55 -7.44 -8.51
C GLN A 21 -2.53 -7.92 -7.44
N ARG A 22 -2.11 -8.87 -6.59
CA ARG A 22 -2.95 -9.38 -5.50
C ARG A 22 -3.28 -8.32 -4.45
N ILE A 23 -2.34 -7.43 -4.15
CA ILE A 23 -2.55 -6.33 -3.20
C ILE A 23 -3.42 -5.24 -3.82
N ILE A 24 -3.13 -4.83 -5.06
CA ILE A 24 -3.88 -3.76 -5.73
C ILE A 24 -5.32 -4.20 -6.02
N GLY A 25 -5.52 -5.48 -6.36
CA GLY A 25 -6.78 -5.99 -6.88
C GLY A 25 -7.00 -5.58 -8.34
N ASP A 26 -7.93 -6.25 -9.02
CA ASP A 26 -8.25 -5.91 -10.41
C ASP A 26 -8.76 -4.46 -10.47
N GLY A 27 -8.11 -3.64 -11.29
CA GLY A 27 -8.43 -2.20 -11.39
C GLY A 27 -8.25 -1.40 -10.10
N GLY A 28 -7.49 -1.89 -9.10
CA GLY A 28 -7.32 -1.19 -7.82
C GLY A 28 -8.43 -1.44 -6.80
N THR A 29 -9.30 -2.42 -7.03
CA THR A 29 -10.47 -2.72 -6.20
C THR A 29 -10.16 -2.89 -4.72
N ASN A 30 -9.07 -3.56 -4.35
CA ASN A 30 -8.72 -3.77 -2.94
C ASN A 30 -8.33 -2.47 -2.24
N LEU A 31 -7.47 -1.66 -2.87
CA LEU A 31 -7.07 -0.38 -2.27
C LEU A 31 -8.24 0.61 -2.23
N ASN A 32 -9.09 0.58 -3.26
CA ASN A 32 -10.30 1.40 -3.31
C ASN A 32 -11.30 1.01 -2.23
N TYR A 33 -11.45 -0.29 -1.92
CA TYR A 33 -12.29 -0.74 -0.82
C TYR A 33 -11.84 -0.10 0.51
N ILE A 34 -10.55 -0.19 0.85
CA ILE A 34 -10.03 0.42 2.09
C ILE A 34 -10.27 1.93 2.10
N ARG A 35 -9.99 2.61 0.98
CA ARG A 35 -10.21 4.07 0.85
C ARG A 35 -11.68 4.45 1.05
N SER A 36 -12.61 3.71 0.45
CA SER A 36 -14.04 3.97 0.54
C SER A 36 -14.60 3.71 1.93
N GLU A 37 -14.17 2.64 2.60
CA GLU A 37 -14.67 2.29 3.93
C GLU A 37 -14.13 3.20 5.04
N THR A 38 -12.91 3.74 4.90
CA THR A 38 -12.24 4.45 6.00
C THR A 38 -11.89 5.89 5.71
N GLY A 39 -12.03 6.35 4.47
CA GLY A 39 -11.59 7.69 4.04
C GLY A 39 -10.06 7.87 4.01
N ALA A 40 -9.28 6.81 4.24
CA ALA A 40 -7.83 6.88 4.22
C ALA A 40 -7.29 6.90 2.79
N MET A 41 -6.15 7.57 2.59
CA MET A 41 -5.35 7.40 1.39
C MET A 41 -4.47 6.17 1.59
N VAL A 42 -4.50 5.24 0.63
CA VAL A 42 -3.73 3.99 0.66
C VAL A 42 -2.93 3.89 -0.62
N THR A 43 -1.60 3.74 -0.55
CA THR A 43 -0.73 3.56 -1.72
C THR A 43 0.21 2.39 -1.52
N LEU A 44 0.50 1.63 -2.58
CA LEU A 44 1.53 0.60 -2.56
C LEU A 44 2.87 1.26 -2.93
N ARG A 45 3.89 1.12 -2.07
CA ARG A 45 5.23 1.72 -2.25
C ARG A 45 6.33 0.70 -1.95
N GLY A 46 7.57 1.09 -2.21
CA GLY A 46 8.75 0.22 -2.07
C GLY A 46 9.07 -0.55 -3.34
N ARG A 47 10.09 -1.41 -3.25
CA ARG A 47 10.60 -2.21 -4.38
C ARG A 47 9.50 -3.12 -4.94
N GLY A 48 9.27 -3.06 -6.26
CA GLY A 48 8.27 -3.87 -6.95
C GLY A 48 6.83 -3.35 -6.87
N SER A 49 6.60 -2.13 -6.38
CA SER A 49 5.29 -1.45 -6.35
C SER A 49 4.91 -0.80 -7.69
N LEU A 50 5.90 -0.48 -8.51
CA LEU A 50 5.89 0.44 -9.66
C LEU A 50 5.50 1.88 -9.31
N ASN A 51 5.54 2.25 -8.04
CA ASN A 51 5.33 3.63 -7.60
C ASN A 51 6.65 4.40 -7.67
N ILE A 52 6.88 5.08 -8.78
CA ILE A 52 8.08 5.91 -9.01
C ILE A 52 8.00 7.21 -8.22
N GLU A 53 8.98 7.45 -7.36
CA GLU A 53 9.08 8.69 -6.61
C GLU A 53 9.61 9.82 -7.52
N PRO A 54 8.90 10.96 -7.63
CA PRO A 54 9.30 12.04 -8.54
C PRO A 54 10.68 12.61 -8.27
N GLN A 55 11.13 12.55 -7.01
CA GLN A 55 12.40 13.13 -6.57
C GLN A 55 13.61 12.31 -7.04
N THR A 56 13.45 10.98 -7.13
CA THR A 56 14.54 10.05 -7.46
C THR A 56 14.40 9.48 -8.87
N GLY A 57 13.20 9.54 -9.45
CA GLY A 57 12.88 8.87 -10.71
C GLY A 57 12.88 7.35 -10.60
N GLN A 58 12.88 6.80 -9.38
CA GLN A 58 12.92 5.37 -9.10
C GLN A 58 11.90 4.99 -8.02
N GLU A 59 11.65 3.68 -7.86
CA GLU A 59 10.91 3.20 -6.70
C GLU A 59 11.70 3.44 -5.41
N ALA A 60 10.98 3.57 -4.29
CA ALA A 60 11.62 3.58 -2.98
C ALA A 60 12.42 2.28 -2.75
N MET A 61 13.63 2.40 -2.19
CA MET A 61 14.48 1.25 -1.88
C MET A 61 13.96 0.37 -0.75
N GLU A 62 12.96 0.84 0.00
CA GLU A 62 12.32 0.10 1.09
C GLU A 62 11.62 -1.18 0.59
N PRO A 63 11.43 -2.20 1.45
CA PRO A 63 10.60 -3.35 1.12
C PRO A 63 9.18 -2.95 0.70
N LEU A 64 8.51 -3.80 -0.08
CA LEU A 64 7.15 -3.57 -0.53
C LEU A 64 6.21 -3.38 0.68
N HIS A 65 5.48 -2.28 0.71
CA HIS A 65 4.60 -1.92 1.82
C HIS A 65 3.40 -1.10 1.39
N LEU A 66 2.31 -1.21 2.14
CA LEU A 66 1.22 -0.24 2.07
C LEU A 66 1.59 1.00 2.89
N TYR A 67 1.45 2.16 2.27
CA TYR A 67 1.57 3.47 2.91
C TYR A 67 0.17 4.05 3.06
N ILE A 68 -0.28 4.16 4.32
CA ILE A 68 -1.64 4.58 4.66
C ILE A 68 -1.58 5.92 5.37
N GLU A 69 -2.40 6.87 4.93
CA GLU A 69 -2.48 8.23 5.45
C GLU A 69 -3.93 8.58 5.80
N HIS A 70 -4.15 9.20 6.95
CA HIS A 70 -5.47 9.68 7.37
C HIS A 70 -5.34 10.93 8.26
N PRO A 71 -6.30 11.88 8.26
CA PRO A 71 -6.24 13.05 9.15
C PRO A 71 -6.28 12.72 10.64
N THR A 72 -6.95 11.63 11.02
CA THR A 72 -7.12 11.17 12.41
C THR A 72 -6.50 9.80 12.64
N LEU A 73 -6.08 9.53 13.90
CA LEU A 73 -5.52 8.24 14.30
C LEU A 73 -6.56 7.11 14.21
N GLU A 74 -7.81 7.38 14.57
CA GLU A 74 -8.91 6.42 14.49
C GLU A 74 -9.13 5.91 13.07
N GLY A 75 -9.23 6.82 12.08
CA GLY A 75 -9.39 6.40 10.68
C GLY A 75 -8.15 5.69 10.13
N LEU A 76 -6.95 6.02 10.62
CA LEU A 76 -5.73 5.28 10.31
C LEU A 76 -5.78 3.85 10.88
N GLN A 77 -6.27 3.68 12.11
CA GLN A 77 -6.43 2.37 12.74
C GLN A 77 -7.49 1.53 12.04
N ASN A 78 -8.63 2.13 11.66
CA ASN A 78 -9.67 1.46 10.89
C ASN A 78 -9.12 0.99 9.52
N ALA A 79 -8.37 1.86 8.82
CA ALA A 79 -7.73 1.50 7.55
C ALA A 79 -6.74 0.34 7.71
N LYS A 80 -5.96 0.34 8.79
CA LYS A 80 -5.00 -0.73 9.11
C LYS A 80 -5.68 -2.07 9.39
N GLN A 81 -6.93 -2.10 9.85
CA GLN A 81 -7.66 -3.36 10.08
C GLN A 81 -8.15 -4.01 8.78
N LEU A 82 -8.35 -3.22 7.72
CA LEU A 82 -8.79 -3.72 6.40
C LEU A 82 -7.63 -4.05 5.45
N ALA A 83 -6.40 -3.67 5.83
CA ALA A 83 -5.18 -3.79 5.03
C ALA A 83 -4.35 -5.01 5.45
#